data_AF-A0A5B3G8V6-F1
#
_entry.id   AF-A0A5B3G8V6-F1
#
_cell.length_a   1.000
_cell.length_b   1.000
_cell.length_c   1.000
_cell.angle_alpha   90.00
_cell.angle_beta   90.00
_cell.angle_gamma   90.00
#
_symmetry.space_group_name_H-M   'P 1'
#
loop_
_entity.id
_entity.type
_entity.pdbx_description
1 polymer ?
#
loop_
_entity_poly.entity_id
_entity_poly.type
_entity_poly.pdbx_seq_one_letter_code
_entity_poly.pdbx_strand_id
1 'polypeptide(L)'
;MNLRKTDRSELNLFPALSFLVVCFIGGYFLWATKDALPSEADNTDFRYAPSRAKELAQELDSIYSCKSGPGMEKFLETWHRKYTSNASAPGNQDDTLRNVYNLFTTLFNPDPTLRPRGFRSDSAYRYVVIQSQLTFCVAEDGMFDYYYESTPPPTFPTDGFYLLRKAGAYYRVLDDFRPQIRQAGLKQLYLTDEYKDALELFLEKNGYWPDEERTSAESGRKRMRFLQNYWYVINGHWEGWHLGIPAIGYIVLNKSLDKAVAEVVEEYNGSGVLLHKTHSGWKEVGGLYHWEE
;
A
#
# COMPACT_ATOMS: atom_id res chain seq x y z
N MET A 1 77.83 23.72 5.81
CA MET A 1 77.40 24.21 4.48
C MET A 1 75.93 23.83 4.30
N ASN A 2 75.12 24.81 3.90
CA ASN A 2 73.66 24.79 3.82
C ASN A 2 73.05 23.54 3.14
N LEU A 3 71.86 23.11 3.59
CA LEU A 3 70.59 23.40 2.89
C LEU A 3 69.35 22.88 3.66
N ARG A 4 68.49 23.84 3.99
CA ARG A 4 67.01 23.87 3.94
C ARG A 4 66.17 22.92 4.81
N LYS A 5 65.48 23.59 5.76
CA LYS A 5 64.11 23.30 6.24
C LYS A 5 63.16 22.94 5.09
N THR A 6 62.30 21.95 5.32
CA THR A 6 61.02 21.82 4.62
C THR A 6 59.99 21.31 5.62
N ASP A 7 58.91 22.09 5.74
CA ASP A 7 57.69 21.78 6.50
C ASP A 7 57.17 20.38 6.16
N ARG A 8 56.88 19.59 7.20
CA ARG A 8 55.93 18.49 7.08
C ARG A 8 54.54 19.06 7.38
N SER A 9 53.85 19.52 6.34
CA SER A 9 52.40 19.54 6.36
C SER A 9 51.93 18.10 6.34
N GLU A 10 51.38 17.64 7.46
CA GLU A 10 50.64 16.38 7.50
C GLU A 10 49.40 16.56 6.61
N LEU A 11 49.48 16.00 5.40
CA LEU A 11 48.32 15.78 4.55
C LEU A 11 47.41 14.78 5.27
N ASN A 12 46.37 15.32 5.90
CA ASN A 12 45.23 14.58 6.43
C ASN A 12 44.63 13.70 5.32
N LEU A 13 45.07 12.44 5.26
CA LEU A 13 44.65 11.46 4.25
C LEU A 13 43.30 10.80 4.56
N PHE A 14 42.70 11.10 5.72
CA PHE A 14 41.46 10.47 6.20
C PHE A 14 40.13 11.08 5.69
N PRO A 15 40.00 12.39 5.42
CA PRO A 15 38.74 12.93 4.88
C PRO A 15 38.55 12.60 3.39
N ALA A 16 39.64 12.48 2.62
CA ALA A 16 39.58 12.27 1.18
C ALA A 16 39.23 10.82 0.78
N LEU A 17 39.65 9.82 1.58
CA LEU A 17 39.28 8.42 1.37
C LEU A 17 37.78 8.18 1.66
N SER A 18 37.25 8.86 2.66
CA SER A 18 35.83 8.76 3.06
C SER A 18 34.88 9.29 1.97
N PHE A 19 35.28 10.35 1.24
CA PHE A 19 34.48 10.91 0.16
C PHE A 19 34.46 10.01 -1.10
N LEU A 20 35.58 9.34 -1.41
CA LEU A 20 35.68 8.41 -2.54
C LEU A 20 34.84 7.13 -2.34
N VAL A 21 34.76 6.61 -1.11
CA VAL A 21 33.92 5.44 -0.80
C VAL A 21 32.42 5.76 -0.90
N VAL A 22 31.99 6.95 -0.48
CA VAL A 22 30.59 7.39 -0.59
C VAL A 22 30.16 7.59 -2.05
N CYS A 23 31.04 8.14 -2.91
CA CYS A 23 30.74 8.28 -4.33
C CYS A 23 30.70 6.93 -5.08
N PHE A 24 31.52 5.95 -4.70
CA PHE A 24 31.49 4.62 -5.32
C PHE A 24 30.26 3.79 -4.90
N ILE A 25 29.79 3.92 -3.67
CA ILE A 25 28.58 3.22 -3.20
C ILE A 25 27.31 3.86 -3.81
N GLY A 26 27.26 5.20 -3.91
CA GLY A 26 26.13 5.90 -4.55
C GLY A 26 26.01 5.63 -6.06
N GLY A 27 27.13 5.51 -6.78
CA GLY A 27 27.15 5.20 -8.21
C GLY A 27 26.76 3.75 -8.53
N TYR A 28 27.14 2.78 -7.68
CA TYR A 28 26.81 1.38 -7.89
C TYR A 28 25.30 1.10 -7.64
N PHE A 29 24.66 1.81 -6.71
CA PHE A 29 23.22 1.71 -6.46
C PHE A 29 22.36 2.25 -7.61
N LEU A 30 22.81 3.30 -8.31
CA LEU A 30 22.11 3.86 -9.48
C LEU A 30 22.31 3.05 -10.76
N TRP A 31 23.41 2.26 -10.85
CA TRP A 31 23.66 1.40 -12.01
C TRP A 31 23.05 0.00 -11.84
N ALA A 32 23.17 -0.63 -10.67
CA ALA A 32 22.65 -1.99 -10.41
C ALA A 32 21.11 -2.07 -10.37
N THR A 33 20.41 -0.94 -10.22
CA THR A 33 18.94 -0.88 -10.29
C THR A 33 18.41 -0.75 -11.72
N LYS A 34 19.27 -0.41 -12.69
CA LYS A 34 18.87 -0.29 -14.09
C LYS A 34 18.91 -1.63 -14.84
N ASP A 35 19.79 -2.55 -14.40
CA ASP A 35 20.02 -3.84 -15.06
C ASP A 35 19.33 -5.02 -14.37
N ALA A 36 18.52 -4.77 -13.32
CA ALA A 36 17.76 -5.80 -12.60
C ALA A 36 16.24 -5.78 -12.87
N LEU A 37 15.80 -5.08 -13.92
CA LEU A 37 14.44 -5.23 -14.44
C LEU A 37 14.41 -6.41 -15.41
N PRO A 38 13.65 -7.49 -15.14
CA PRO A 38 13.47 -8.53 -16.14
C PRO A 38 12.86 -7.93 -17.42
N SER A 39 13.44 -8.29 -18.56
CA SER A 39 13.02 -7.86 -19.89
C SER A 39 11.55 -8.12 -20.13
N GLU A 40 10.87 -7.14 -20.75
CA GLU A 40 9.54 -7.24 -21.34
C GLU A 40 9.31 -8.62 -21.97
N ALA A 41 8.46 -9.42 -21.33
CA ALA A 41 7.94 -10.65 -21.88
C ALA A 41 6.40 -10.62 -21.74
N ASP A 42 5.80 -10.08 -22.81
CA ASP A 42 4.53 -10.46 -23.38
C ASP A 42 3.34 -10.66 -22.42
N ASN A 43 2.84 -9.55 -21.91
CA ASN A 43 1.51 -9.42 -21.33
C ASN A 43 0.67 -8.50 -22.24
N THR A 44 0.13 -9.09 -23.30
CA THR A 44 -0.99 -8.48 -24.01
C THR A 44 -2.20 -8.34 -23.08
N ASP A 45 -2.69 -7.10 -23.03
CA ASP A 45 -4.10 -6.69 -22.92
C ASP A 45 -4.58 -6.12 -21.57
N PHE A 46 -4.19 -4.87 -21.29
CA PHE A 46 -5.07 -3.71 -21.12
C PHE A 46 -4.16 -2.48 -20.97
N ARG A 47 -3.77 -1.86 -22.09
CA ARG A 47 -2.91 -0.67 -22.02
C ARG A 47 -3.69 0.48 -21.38
N TYR A 48 -3.32 0.78 -20.14
CA TYR A 48 -3.56 2.05 -19.47
C TYR A 48 -3.49 3.20 -20.47
N ALA A 49 -4.57 3.97 -20.58
CA ALA A 49 -4.57 5.22 -21.33
C ALA A 49 -4.56 6.36 -20.31
N PRO A 50 -3.47 7.14 -20.19
CA PRO A 50 -3.43 8.36 -19.36
C PRO A 50 -4.60 9.33 -19.64
N SER A 51 -5.27 9.18 -20.79
CA SER A 51 -6.50 9.89 -21.12
C SER A 51 -7.67 9.55 -20.20
N ARG A 52 -7.81 8.28 -19.77
CA ARG A 52 -8.98 7.85 -18.99
C ARG A 52 -8.97 8.43 -17.57
N ALA A 53 -7.80 8.43 -16.91
CA ALA A 53 -7.64 9.06 -15.60
C ALA A 53 -8.00 10.56 -15.67
N LYS A 54 -7.60 11.25 -16.74
CA LYS A 54 -7.93 12.67 -16.97
C LYS A 54 -9.42 12.90 -17.17
N GLU A 55 -10.11 12.05 -17.94
CA GLU A 55 -11.56 12.12 -18.12
C GLU A 55 -12.31 11.94 -16.79
N LEU A 56 -11.91 10.95 -15.99
CA LEU A 56 -12.48 10.70 -14.67
C LEU A 56 -12.24 11.88 -13.71
N ALA A 57 -11.03 12.46 -13.71
CA ALA A 57 -10.71 13.64 -12.92
C ALA A 57 -11.55 14.86 -13.34
N GLN A 58 -11.73 15.09 -14.65
CA GLN A 58 -12.59 16.16 -15.17
C GLN A 58 -14.06 15.97 -14.78
N GLU A 59 -14.55 14.73 -14.78
CA GLU A 59 -15.90 14.40 -14.29
C GLU A 59 -16.04 14.75 -12.80
N LEU A 60 -15.06 14.35 -11.96
CA LEU A 60 -15.02 14.70 -10.54
C LEU A 60 -14.94 16.21 -10.30
N ASP A 61 -14.13 16.95 -11.07
CA ASP A 61 -14.04 18.40 -10.99
C ASP A 61 -15.38 19.08 -11.34
N SER A 62 -16.08 18.58 -12.37
CA SER A 62 -17.41 19.07 -12.73
C SER A 62 -18.43 18.82 -11.61
N ILE A 63 -18.45 17.60 -11.07
CA ILE A 63 -19.34 17.21 -9.96
C ILE A 63 -19.08 18.09 -8.73
N TYR A 64 -17.81 18.27 -8.36
CA TYR A 64 -17.39 19.10 -7.23
C TYR A 64 -17.77 20.57 -7.43
N SER A 65 -17.48 21.13 -8.60
CA SER A 65 -17.78 22.53 -8.93
C SER A 65 -19.28 22.83 -8.86
N CYS A 66 -20.11 21.88 -9.30
CA CYS A 66 -21.57 21.98 -9.22
C CYS A 66 -22.14 21.54 -7.86
N LYS A 67 -21.31 21.07 -6.92
CA LYS A 67 -21.73 20.47 -5.63
C LYS A 67 -22.81 19.38 -5.82
N SER A 68 -22.69 18.58 -6.87
CA SER A 68 -23.74 17.67 -7.32
C SER A 68 -23.71 16.34 -6.57
N GLY A 69 -24.54 16.22 -5.52
CA GLY A 69 -24.75 14.94 -4.83
C GLY A 69 -25.21 13.81 -5.78
N PRO A 70 -26.23 14.01 -6.63
CA PRO A 70 -26.66 13.01 -7.61
C PRO A 70 -25.57 12.66 -8.64
N GLY A 71 -24.74 13.64 -9.02
CA GLY A 71 -23.61 13.41 -9.92
C GLY A 71 -22.58 12.48 -9.29
N MET A 72 -22.23 12.71 -8.02
CA MET A 72 -21.30 11.86 -7.30
C MET A 72 -21.82 10.44 -7.10
N GLU A 73 -23.10 10.28 -6.77
CA GLU A 73 -23.71 8.95 -6.67
C GLU A 73 -23.65 8.21 -8.00
N LYS A 74 -23.95 8.88 -9.12
CA LYS A 74 -23.85 8.26 -10.44
C LYS A 74 -22.41 7.82 -10.76
N PHE A 75 -21.42 8.64 -10.42
CA PHE A 75 -20.01 8.32 -10.60
C PHE A 75 -19.63 7.04 -9.83
N LEU A 76 -19.99 6.96 -8.55
CA LEU A 76 -19.67 5.83 -7.68
C LEU A 76 -20.43 4.56 -8.05
N GLU A 77 -21.71 4.66 -8.42
CA GLU A 77 -22.47 3.53 -8.95
C GLU A 77 -21.85 2.98 -10.23
N THR A 78 -21.35 3.85 -11.10
CA THR A 78 -20.70 3.44 -12.35
C THR A 78 -19.39 2.71 -12.06
N TRP A 79 -18.58 3.24 -11.14
CA TRP A 79 -17.36 2.58 -10.69
C TRP A 79 -17.65 1.21 -10.06
N HIS A 80 -18.61 1.15 -9.13
CA HIS A 80 -19.03 -0.09 -8.48
C HIS A 80 -19.49 -1.16 -9.47
N ARG A 81 -20.27 -0.78 -10.50
CA ARG A 81 -20.79 -1.72 -11.50
C ARG A 81 -19.77 -2.16 -12.54
N LYS A 82 -18.72 -1.36 -12.75
CA LYS A 82 -17.68 -1.64 -13.75
C LYS A 82 -16.91 -2.93 -13.42
N TYR A 83 -16.74 -3.22 -12.14
CA TYR A 83 -15.94 -4.34 -11.66
C TYR A 83 -16.75 -5.26 -10.76
N THR A 84 -16.60 -6.56 -10.96
CA THR A 84 -17.17 -7.59 -10.09
C THR A 84 -16.06 -8.34 -9.38
N SER A 85 -16.37 -8.92 -8.23
CA SER A 85 -15.38 -9.71 -7.50
C SER A 85 -14.92 -10.92 -8.31
N ASN A 86 -13.62 -11.17 -8.28
CA ASN A 86 -13.00 -12.38 -8.83
C ASN A 86 -12.59 -13.39 -7.74
N ALA A 87 -13.00 -13.17 -6.48
CA ALA A 87 -12.77 -14.09 -5.36
C ALA A 87 -13.49 -15.44 -5.56
N SER A 88 -14.55 -15.43 -6.38
CA SER A 88 -15.42 -16.58 -6.66
C SER A 88 -15.26 -17.05 -8.10
N ALA A 89 -14.03 -17.22 -8.60
CA ALA A 89 -13.77 -18.00 -9.82
C ALA A 89 -13.41 -19.45 -9.44
N PRO A 90 -14.39 -20.29 -9.02
CA PRO A 90 -14.19 -21.55 -8.30
C PRO A 90 -13.55 -22.70 -9.11
N GLY A 91 -13.17 -22.48 -10.37
CA GLY A 91 -12.64 -23.55 -11.24
C GLY A 91 -11.11 -23.62 -11.31
N ASN A 92 -10.39 -22.51 -11.11
CA ASN A 92 -8.99 -22.37 -11.53
C ASN A 92 -8.03 -21.76 -10.48
N GLN A 93 -8.49 -21.47 -9.25
CA GLN A 93 -7.60 -20.93 -8.21
C GLN A 93 -6.95 -22.05 -7.39
N ASP A 94 -5.62 -22.11 -7.42
CA ASP A 94 -4.82 -22.93 -6.51
C ASP A 94 -5.12 -22.58 -5.04
N ASP A 95 -4.96 -23.57 -4.16
CA ASP A 95 -5.27 -23.50 -2.73
C ASP A 95 -4.62 -22.28 -2.06
N THR A 96 -3.42 -21.91 -2.50
CA THR A 96 -2.71 -20.70 -2.05
C THR A 96 -3.55 -19.44 -2.25
N LEU A 97 -4.06 -19.20 -3.47
CA LEU A 97 -4.85 -18.01 -3.79
C LEU A 97 -6.15 -17.99 -2.99
N ARG A 98 -6.82 -19.15 -2.86
CA ARG A 98 -8.01 -19.26 -2.02
C ARG A 98 -7.75 -18.81 -0.59
N ASN A 99 -6.59 -19.16 -0.02
CA ASN A 99 -6.22 -18.71 1.32
C ASN A 99 -5.90 -17.21 1.36
N VAL A 100 -5.23 -16.65 0.35
CA VAL A 100 -4.97 -15.20 0.24
C VAL A 100 -6.28 -14.40 0.24
N TYR A 101 -7.25 -14.76 -0.61
CA TYR A 101 -8.56 -14.10 -0.64
C TYR A 101 -9.29 -14.25 0.70
N ASN A 102 -9.29 -15.46 1.28
CA ASN A 102 -9.94 -15.68 2.58
C ASN A 102 -9.31 -14.84 3.69
N LEU A 103 -7.97 -14.81 3.79
CA LEU A 103 -7.24 -13.99 4.76
C LEU A 103 -7.57 -12.50 4.60
N PHE A 104 -7.53 -11.99 3.37
CA PHE A 104 -7.93 -10.62 3.10
C PHE A 104 -9.35 -10.34 3.60
N THR A 105 -10.33 -11.20 3.27
CA THR A 105 -11.72 -11.00 3.72
C THR A 105 -11.93 -11.16 5.22
N THR A 106 -11.04 -11.88 5.91
CA THR A 106 -11.06 -12.00 7.37
C THR A 106 -10.53 -10.74 8.03
N LEU A 107 -9.49 -10.13 7.47
CA LEU A 107 -8.78 -8.99 8.05
C LEU A 107 -9.35 -7.64 7.64
N PHE A 108 -9.83 -7.52 6.39
CA PHE A 108 -10.38 -6.29 5.86
C PHE A 108 -11.78 -6.03 6.45
N ASN A 109 -11.81 -5.24 7.53
CA ASN A 109 -13.02 -4.92 8.29
C ASN A 109 -13.22 -3.39 8.38
N PRO A 110 -13.70 -2.73 7.31
CA PRO A 110 -13.89 -1.29 7.32
C PRO A 110 -15.05 -0.89 8.24
N ASP A 111 -14.82 0.11 9.09
CA ASP A 111 -15.89 0.73 9.86
C ASP A 111 -16.55 1.86 9.04
N PRO A 112 -17.80 1.68 8.54
CA PRO A 112 -18.48 2.67 7.72
C PRO A 112 -18.89 3.91 8.53
N THR A 113 -18.80 3.86 9.85
CA THR A 113 -19.08 4.98 10.77
C THR A 113 -17.82 5.76 11.15
N LEU A 114 -16.62 5.21 10.88
CA LEU A 114 -15.35 5.87 11.14
C LEU A 114 -15.25 7.19 10.38
N ARG A 115 -14.88 8.27 11.07
CA ARG A 115 -14.68 9.59 10.46
C ARG A 115 -13.31 10.15 10.83
N PRO A 116 -12.64 10.82 9.89
CA PRO A 116 -11.41 11.55 10.19
C PRO A 116 -11.65 12.61 11.26
N ARG A 117 -10.62 12.92 12.06
CA ARG A 117 -10.75 13.92 13.14
C ARG A 117 -11.29 15.25 12.61
N GLY A 118 -12.32 15.76 13.28
CA GLY A 118 -12.96 17.03 12.92
C GLY A 118 -14.01 16.94 11.82
N PHE A 119 -14.23 15.75 11.24
CA PHE A 119 -15.37 15.50 10.36
C PHE A 119 -16.50 14.82 11.15
N ARG A 120 -17.74 15.31 11.00
CA ARG A 120 -18.92 14.72 11.64
C ARG A 120 -20.00 14.50 10.60
N SER A 121 -20.61 13.32 10.63
CA SER A 121 -21.78 12.97 9.82
C SER A 121 -22.57 11.90 10.55
N ASP A 122 -23.90 12.02 10.53
CA ASP A 122 -24.81 11.06 11.17
C ASP A 122 -25.11 9.85 10.27
N SER A 123 -24.67 9.87 9.00
CA SER A 123 -24.90 8.80 8.03
C SER A 123 -23.65 7.97 7.82
N ALA A 124 -23.75 6.65 7.92
CA ALA A 124 -22.67 5.71 7.60
C ALA A 124 -22.27 5.77 6.11
N TYR A 125 -21.02 5.43 5.80
CA TYR A 125 -20.55 5.33 4.42
C TYR A 125 -21.27 4.21 3.69
N ARG A 126 -21.59 4.48 2.42
CA ARG A 126 -22.22 3.50 1.52
C ARG A 126 -21.21 2.82 0.61
N TYR A 127 -20.03 3.39 0.48
CA TYR A 127 -18.95 2.88 -0.36
C TYR A 127 -17.69 2.64 0.46
N VAL A 128 -16.92 1.64 0.06
CA VAL A 128 -15.56 1.40 0.52
C VAL A 128 -14.65 1.21 -0.67
N VAL A 129 -13.47 1.81 -0.58
CA VAL A 129 -12.42 1.67 -1.58
C VAL A 129 -11.47 0.56 -1.14
N ILE A 130 -11.20 -0.36 -2.05
CA ILE A 130 -10.39 -1.57 -1.83
C ILE A 130 -9.20 -1.52 -2.78
N GLN A 131 -7.99 -1.78 -2.29
CA GLN A 131 -6.80 -1.92 -3.14
C GLN A 131 -7.03 -2.94 -4.27
N SER A 132 -6.59 -2.60 -5.49
CA SER A 132 -6.66 -3.50 -6.65
C SER A 132 -5.41 -4.37 -6.82
N GLN A 133 -4.42 -4.21 -5.94
CA GLN A 133 -3.20 -4.99 -5.89
C GLN A 133 -2.99 -5.54 -4.48
N LEU A 134 -2.46 -6.75 -4.37
CA LEU A 134 -2.06 -7.33 -3.10
C LEU A 134 -0.77 -8.10 -3.26
N THR A 135 0.20 -7.80 -2.41
CA THR A 135 1.45 -8.55 -2.35
C THR A 135 1.30 -9.72 -1.39
N PHE A 136 1.77 -10.90 -1.78
CA PHE A 136 1.87 -12.02 -0.86
C PHE A 136 3.11 -12.88 -1.13
N CYS A 137 3.54 -13.66 -0.14
CA CYS A 137 4.57 -14.67 -0.31
C CYS A 137 4.23 -15.97 0.43
N VAL A 138 4.85 -17.07 0.00
CA VAL A 138 4.77 -18.36 0.69
C VAL A 138 6.17 -18.71 1.19
N ALA A 139 6.31 -18.85 2.51
CA ALA A 139 7.54 -19.23 3.18
C ALA A 139 7.54 -20.73 3.50
N GLU A 140 8.71 -21.38 3.46
CA GLU A 140 8.87 -22.71 4.03
C GLU A 140 8.50 -22.70 5.52
N ASP A 141 7.84 -23.76 6.01
CA ASP A 141 7.27 -23.78 7.37
C ASP A 141 8.31 -23.49 8.46
N GLY A 142 9.50 -24.09 8.36
CA GLY A 142 10.59 -23.82 9.32
C GLY A 142 11.11 -22.38 9.26
N MET A 143 11.07 -21.71 8.10
CA MET A 143 11.41 -20.28 8.02
C MET A 143 10.30 -19.43 8.64
N PHE A 144 9.03 -19.74 8.34
CA PHE A 144 7.89 -19.05 8.92
C PHE A 144 7.94 -19.12 10.46
N ASP A 145 8.09 -20.33 11.01
CA ASP A 145 8.14 -20.56 12.45
C ASP A 145 9.33 -19.82 13.09
N TYR A 146 10.50 -19.84 12.44
CA TYR A 146 11.67 -19.12 12.91
C TYR A 146 11.42 -17.60 13.01
N TYR A 147 10.81 -16.98 12.00
CA TYR A 147 10.62 -15.54 11.97
C TYR A 147 9.43 -15.04 12.80
N TYR A 148 8.38 -15.85 12.97
CA TYR A 148 7.10 -15.36 13.52
C TYR A 148 6.61 -16.08 14.76
N GLU A 149 7.10 -17.28 15.07
CA GLU A 149 6.66 -18.04 16.25
C GLU A 149 7.79 -18.38 17.24
N SER A 150 9.04 -18.13 16.89
CA SER A 150 10.16 -18.43 17.78
C SER A 150 10.12 -17.59 19.05
N THR A 151 10.51 -18.20 20.17
CA THR A 151 10.62 -17.55 21.49
C THR A 151 12.04 -17.76 22.05
N PRO A 152 12.79 -16.69 22.36
CA PRO A 152 12.44 -15.28 22.13
C PRO A 152 12.34 -14.99 20.62
N PRO A 153 11.50 -14.02 20.21
CA PRO A 153 11.43 -13.62 18.82
C PRO A 153 12.82 -13.18 18.36
N PRO A 154 13.17 -13.40 17.09
CA PRO A 154 14.47 -13.01 16.61
C PRO A 154 14.60 -11.49 16.76
N THR A 155 15.68 -11.02 17.38
CA THR A 155 15.95 -9.59 17.52
C THR A 155 16.36 -9.01 16.18
N PHE A 156 15.40 -8.76 15.29
CA PHE A 156 15.65 -8.08 14.04
C PHE A 156 15.03 -6.68 14.07
N PRO A 157 15.79 -5.63 13.73
CA PRO A 157 15.27 -4.26 13.60
C PRO A 157 14.45 -4.06 12.31
N THR A 158 14.04 -5.14 11.63
CA THR A 158 13.44 -5.10 10.30
C THR A 158 12.28 -6.09 10.24
N ASP A 159 11.15 -5.65 9.71
CA ASP A 159 9.95 -6.44 9.51
C ASP A 159 10.27 -7.79 8.81
N GLY A 160 9.79 -8.89 9.41
CA GLY A 160 10.03 -10.26 8.97
C GLY A 160 9.66 -10.51 7.50
N PHE A 161 8.73 -9.75 6.94
CA PHE A 161 8.44 -9.81 5.50
C PHE A 161 9.62 -9.37 4.63
N TYR A 162 10.30 -8.29 5.00
CA TYR A 162 11.49 -7.81 4.29
C TYR A 162 12.65 -8.80 4.41
N LEU A 163 12.76 -9.48 5.55
CA LEU A 163 13.77 -10.52 5.75
C LEU A 163 13.47 -11.75 4.89
N LEU A 164 12.22 -12.21 4.82
CA LEU A 164 11.81 -13.28 3.93
C LEU A 164 12.04 -12.93 2.46
N ARG A 165 11.74 -11.68 2.06
CA ARG A 165 12.04 -11.18 0.72
C ARG A 165 13.54 -11.24 0.41
N LYS A 166 14.40 -10.87 1.36
CA LYS A 166 15.86 -10.96 1.22
C LYS A 166 16.38 -12.41 1.24
N ALA A 167 15.72 -13.29 1.98
CA ALA A 167 16.07 -14.71 2.09
C ALA A 167 15.62 -15.56 0.89
N GLY A 168 15.02 -14.94 -0.14
CA GLY A 168 14.62 -15.63 -1.36
C GLY A 168 13.25 -16.29 -1.30
N ALA A 169 12.38 -15.91 -0.34
CA ALA A 169 10.98 -16.31 -0.37
C ALA A 169 10.32 -15.80 -1.66
N TYR A 170 9.56 -16.68 -2.32
CA TYR A 170 8.87 -16.33 -3.56
C TYR A 170 7.70 -15.39 -3.26
N TYR A 171 7.81 -14.14 -3.71
CA TYR A 171 6.73 -13.15 -3.61
C TYR A 171 5.97 -13.05 -4.94
N ARG A 172 4.67 -12.80 -4.83
CA ARG A 172 3.77 -12.52 -5.95
C ARG A 172 3.03 -11.23 -5.68
N VAL A 173 2.83 -10.45 -6.73
CA VAL A 173 1.85 -9.36 -6.75
C VAL A 173 0.63 -9.90 -7.46
N LEU A 174 -0.53 -9.82 -6.81
CA LEU A 174 -1.81 -10.06 -7.45
C LEU A 174 -2.29 -8.74 -8.04
N ASP A 175 -2.15 -8.63 -9.36
CA ASP A 175 -2.82 -7.58 -10.12
C ASP A 175 -4.30 -7.91 -10.28
N ASP A 176 -5.13 -6.88 -10.47
CA ASP A 176 -6.58 -7.01 -10.61
C ASP A 176 -7.23 -7.79 -9.44
N PHE A 177 -6.71 -7.59 -8.23
CA PHE A 177 -7.21 -8.18 -7.01
C PHE A 177 -8.56 -7.57 -6.64
N ARG A 178 -9.64 -8.35 -6.77
CA ARG A 178 -11.02 -7.89 -6.54
C ARG A 178 -11.72 -8.79 -5.52
N PRO A 179 -11.32 -8.74 -4.24
CA PRO A 179 -11.91 -9.56 -3.19
C PRO A 179 -13.38 -9.21 -2.99
N GLN A 180 -14.16 -10.15 -2.47
CA GLN A 180 -15.54 -9.90 -2.07
C GLN A 180 -15.59 -9.69 -0.55
N ILE A 181 -15.91 -8.48 -0.10
CA ILE A 181 -16.14 -8.21 1.32
C ILE A 181 -17.50 -8.75 1.77
N ARG A 182 -17.58 -9.14 3.05
CA ARG A 182 -18.77 -9.79 3.64
C ARG A 182 -19.73 -8.81 4.32
N GLN A 183 -19.44 -7.52 4.28
CA GLN A 183 -20.22 -6.50 4.98
C GLN A 183 -21.45 -6.09 4.17
N ALA A 184 -22.63 -6.40 4.69
CA ALA A 184 -23.89 -6.12 4.01
C ALA A 184 -24.12 -4.61 3.83
N GLY A 185 -24.65 -4.22 2.66
CA GLY A 185 -25.03 -2.84 2.35
C GLY A 185 -23.88 -1.91 1.93
N LEU A 186 -22.62 -2.35 2.06
CA LEU A 186 -21.45 -1.57 1.65
C LEU A 186 -21.04 -1.92 0.21
N LYS A 187 -20.99 -0.91 -0.66
CA LYS A 187 -20.59 -1.07 -2.06
C LYS A 187 -19.08 -1.00 -2.21
N GLN A 188 -18.53 -1.93 -2.97
CA GLN A 188 -17.09 -2.07 -3.17
C GLN A 188 -16.64 -1.29 -4.40
N LEU A 189 -15.59 -0.49 -4.23
CA LEU A 189 -14.93 0.27 -5.28
C LEU A 189 -13.47 -0.23 -5.35
N TYR A 190 -13.09 -0.90 -6.43
CA TYR A 190 -11.71 -1.38 -6.58
C TYR A 190 -10.83 -0.26 -7.14
N LEU A 191 -9.81 0.11 -6.38
CA LEU A 191 -8.87 1.20 -6.67
C LEU A 191 -7.85 0.76 -7.73
N THR A 192 -8.32 0.64 -8.97
CA THR A 192 -7.46 0.42 -10.14
C THR A 192 -6.64 1.68 -10.44
N ASP A 193 -5.55 1.53 -11.17
CA ASP A 193 -4.64 2.65 -11.51
C ASP A 193 -5.37 3.85 -12.13
N GLU A 194 -6.33 3.61 -13.03
CA GLU A 194 -7.12 4.72 -13.63
C GLU A 194 -7.92 5.54 -12.61
N TYR A 195 -8.43 4.92 -11.53
CA TYR A 195 -9.18 5.62 -10.49
C TYR A 195 -8.25 6.23 -9.46
N LYS A 196 -7.15 5.55 -9.13
CA LYS A 196 -6.09 6.09 -8.28
C LYS A 196 -5.55 7.39 -8.88
N ASP A 197 -5.11 7.35 -10.13
CA ASP A 197 -4.55 8.51 -10.82
C ASP A 197 -5.60 9.62 -10.99
N ALA A 198 -6.86 9.28 -11.29
CA ALA A 198 -7.93 10.27 -11.37
C ALA A 198 -8.20 10.97 -10.04
N LEU A 199 -8.18 10.22 -8.93
CA LEU A 199 -8.36 10.77 -7.59
C LEU A 199 -7.16 11.62 -7.17
N GLU A 200 -5.93 11.21 -7.50
CA GLU A 200 -4.72 12.00 -7.25
C GLU A 200 -4.71 13.30 -8.07
N LEU A 201 -5.13 13.26 -9.34
CA LEU A 201 -5.32 14.44 -10.17
C LEU A 201 -6.38 15.37 -9.60
N PHE A 202 -7.53 14.83 -9.20
CA PHE A 202 -8.63 15.60 -8.62
C PHE A 202 -8.22 16.25 -7.30
N LEU A 203 -7.62 15.49 -6.39
CA LEU A 203 -7.22 15.98 -5.07
C LEU A 203 -6.04 16.95 -5.11
N GLU A 204 -5.38 17.08 -6.27
CA GLU A 204 -4.10 17.76 -6.45
C GLU A 204 -2.97 17.09 -5.64
N LYS A 205 -1.73 17.25 -6.09
CA LYS A 205 -0.58 16.74 -5.33
C LYS A 205 -0.56 17.45 -3.99
N ASN A 206 -0.66 16.68 -2.90
CA ASN A 206 -0.42 17.24 -1.59
C ASN A 206 1.09 17.33 -1.39
N GLY A 207 1.59 18.53 -1.10
CA GLY A 207 2.99 18.75 -0.80
C GLY A 207 3.41 18.09 0.51
N TYR A 208 4.72 17.90 0.67
CA TYR A 208 5.33 17.44 1.92
C TYR A 208 4.98 18.43 3.05
N TRP A 209 4.52 17.93 4.20
CA TRP A 209 4.35 18.77 5.38
C TRP A 209 5.75 19.15 5.92
N PRO A 210 6.13 20.45 6.07
CA PRO A 210 5.27 21.63 6.17
C PRO A 210 5.50 22.74 5.13
N ASP A 211 6.22 22.52 4.02
CA ASP A 211 6.84 23.63 3.26
C ASP A 211 6.18 24.04 1.93
N GLU A 212 5.17 23.32 1.43
CA GLU A 212 4.47 23.77 0.21
C GLU A 212 3.28 24.70 0.51
N GLU A 213 3.16 25.76 -0.30
CA GLU A 213 2.22 26.87 -0.16
C GLU A 213 0.83 26.43 0.32
N ARG A 214 0.43 27.02 1.45
CA ARG A 214 -0.80 26.75 2.21
C ARG A 214 -2.10 26.74 1.37
N THR A 215 -2.09 27.31 0.17
CA THR A 215 -3.20 27.46 -0.78
C THR A 215 -3.49 26.21 -1.62
N SER A 216 -2.48 25.50 -2.15
CA SER A 216 -2.71 24.24 -2.90
C SER A 216 -3.22 23.14 -1.97
N ALA A 217 -2.63 23.04 -0.78
CA ALA A 217 -3.10 22.18 0.29
C ALA A 217 -4.53 22.52 0.74
N GLU A 218 -5.00 23.77 0.63
CA GLU A 218 -6.39 24.13 0.97
C GLU A 218 -7.40 23.64 -0.07
N SER A 219 -7.07 23.74 -1.36
CA SER A 219 -7.89 23.23 -2.47
C SER A 219 -8.07 21.72 -2.36
N GLY A 220 -6.96 20.98 -2.26
CA GLY A 220 -6.97 19.53 -2.08
C GLY A 220 -7.73 19.08 -0.83
N ARG A 221 -7.55 19.77 0.31
CA ARG A 221 -8.32 19.47 1.54
C ARG A 221 -9.82 19.71 1.40
N LYS A 222 -10.26 20.72 0.64
CA LYS A 222 -11.70 20.96 0.37
C LYS A 222 -12.28 19.85 -0.49
N ARG A 223 -11.55 19.39 -1.51
CA ARG A 223 -11.94 18.26 -2.34
C ARG A 223 -11.94 16.94 -1.58
N MET A 224 -10.95 16.70 -0.73
CA MET A 224 -10.92 15.56 0.19
C MET A 224 -12.16 15.56 1.09
N ARG A 225 -12.51 16.70 1.71
CA ARG A 225 -13.74 16.84 2.53
C ARG A 225 -15.01 16.59 1.73
N PHE A 226 -15.02 16.92 0.44
CA PHE A 226 -16.13 16.58 -0.44
C PHE A 226 -16.26 15.06 -0.61
N LEU A 227 -15.15 14.34 -0.86
CA LEU A 227 -15.12 12.87 -0.96
C LEU A 227 -15.48 12.18 0.37
N GLN A 228 -15.08 12.76 1.51
CA GLN A 228 -15.40 12.28 2.86
C GLN A 228 -16.90 12.25 3.19
N ASN A 229 -17.79 12.70 2.31
CA ASN A 229 -19.23 12.45 2.44
C ASN A 229 -19.64 11.05 1.94
N TYR A 230 -18.78 10.37 1.17
CA TYR A 230 -19.13 9.15 0.42
C TYR A 230 -18.34 7.92 0.85
N TRP A 231 -17.04 8.07 1.16
CA TRP A 231 -16.18 7.02 1.73
C TRP A 231 -15.06 7.62 2.58
N TYR A 232 -14.31 6.75 3.28
CA TYR A 232 -13.20 7.14 4.13
C TYR A 232 -11.94 7.45 3.31
N VAL A 233 -11.46 8.70 3.38
CA VAL A 233 -10.22 9.17 2.73
C VAL A 233 -9.52 10.18 3.62
N ILE A 234 -8.21 10.05 3.75
CA ILE A 234 -7.38 10.96 4.56
C ILE A 234 -6.11 11.38 3.80
N ASN A 235 -5.46 12.42 4.31
CA ASN A 235 -4.10 12.76 3.91
C ASN A 235 -3.11 11.83 4.61
N GLY A 236 -2.10 11.33 3.90
CA GLY A 236 -0.97 10.62 4.51
C GLY A 236 -0.11 11.52 5.38
N HIS A 237 0.68 10.93 6.29
CA HIS A 237 1.55 11.69 7.19
C HIS A 237 2.74 12.28 6.42
N TRP A 238 3.36 11.47 5.55
CA TRP A 238 4.61 11.82 4.87
C TRP A 238 4.37 12.32 3.44
N GLU A 239 3.62 11.57 2.62
CA GLU A 239 3.28 11.98 1.24
C GLU A 239 1.94 11.38 0.78
N GLY A 240 1.22 12.11 -0.06
CA GLY A 240 0.08 11.58 -0.82
C GLY A 240 -1.23 11.39 -0.04
N TRP A 241 -2.22 10.83 -0.73
CA TRP A 241 -3.57 10.60 -0.21
C TRP A 241 -3.78 9.13 0.11
N HIS A 242 -4.35 8.84 1.27
CA HIS A 242 -4.73 7.48 1.64
C HIS A 242 -6.16 7.22 1.14
N LEU A 243 -6.27 6.60 -0.02
CA LEU A 243 -7.52 6.47 -0.79
C LEU A 243 -8.36 5.22 -0.46
N GLY A 244 -7.79 4.21 0.18
CA GLY A 244 -8.44 2.92 0.45
C GLY A 244 -7.98 2.30 1.76
N ILE A 245 -8.26 2.98 2.88
CA ILE A 245 -7.97 2.51 4.23
C ILE A 245 -9.27 1.99 4.89
N PRO A 246 -9.22 0.90 5.70
CA PRO A 246 -8.04 0.08 6.01
C PRO A 246 -7.48 -0.62 4.76
N ALA A 247 -6.20 -0.97 4.79
CA ALA A 247 -5.52 -1.67 3.69
C ALA A 247 -4.76 -2.89 4.23
N ILE A 248 -4.45 -3.84 3.35
CA ILE A 248 -3.60 -4.98 3.69
C ILE A 248 -2.29 -4.85 2.90
N GLY A 249 -1.20 -4.51 3.58
CA GLY A 249 0.08 -4.24 2.93
C GLY A 249 0.62 -5.47 2.22
N TYR A 250 0.71 -6.58 2.96
CA TYR A 250 1.09 -7.88 2.42
C TYR A 250 0.52 -9.04 3.23
N ILE A 251 0.60 -10.24 2.66
CA ILE A 251 0.30 -11.51 3.33
C ILE A 251 1.47 -12.48 3.18
N VAL A 252 1.92 -13.08 4.28
CA VAL A 252 2.85 -14.21 4.30
C VAL A 252 2.07 -15.44 4.71
N LEU A 253 2.11 -16.50 3.90
CA LEU A 253 1.62 -17.82 4.28
C LEU A 253 2.80 -18.75 4.52
N ASN A 254 2.65 -19.70 5.44
CA ASN A 254 3.53 -20.86 5.44
C ASN A 254 3.12 -21.84 4.33
N LYS A 255 4.02 -22.77 3.98
CA LYS A 255 3.84 -23.73 2.90
C LYS A 255 2.74 -24.74 3.19
N SER A 256 2.52 -25.07 4.46
CA SER A 256 1.40 -25.92 4.89
C SER A 256 0.03 -25.21 4.85
N LEU A 257 -0.01 -23.90 4.58
CA LEU A 257 -1.23 -23.10 4.46
C LEU A 257 -2.14 -23.17 5.70
N ASP A 258 -1.53 -23.30 6.88
CA ASP A 258 -2.20 -23.33 8.19
C ASP A 258 -1.77 -22.20 9.13
N LYS A 259 -0.76 -21.40 8.74
CA LYS A 259 -0.29 -20.21 9.44
C LYS A 259 -0.09 -19.06 8.45
N ALA A 260 -0.33 -17.84 8.91
CA ALA A 260 -0.13 -16.65 8.12
C ALA A 260 0.23 -15.44 8.97
N VAL A 261 0.95 -14.49 8.38
CA VAL A 261 1.12 -13.13 8.89
C VAL A 261 0.57 -12.16 7.87
N ALA A 262 -0.07 -11.10 8.31
CA ALA A 262 -0.50 -10.02 7.42
C ALA A 262 -0.19 -8.67 8.05
N GLU A 263 0.17 -7.70 7.21
CA GLU A 263 0.24 -6.31 7.61
C GLU A 263 -1.12 -5.65 7.37
N VAL A 264 -1.74 -5.17 8.45
CA VAL A 264 -2.96 -4.38 8.42
C VAL A 264 -2.57 -2.91 8.62
N VAL A 265 -3.01 -2.05 7.71
CA VAL A 265 -2.76 -0.61 7.73
C VAL A 265 -4.07 0.12 8.03
N GLU A 266 -4.08 0.92 9.09
CA GLU A 266 -5.20 1.71 9.57
C GLU A 266 -4.78 3.15 9.83
N GLU A 267 -5.34 4.10 9.10
CA GLU A 267 -5.01 5.53 9.16
C GLU A 267 -3.50 5.82 8.99
N TYR A 268 -2.82 6.10 10.09
CA TYR A 268 -1.37 6.37 10.21
C TYR A 268 -0.65 5.23 10.93
N ASN A 269 -1.32 4.11 11.15
CA ASN A 269 -0.81 3.01 11.94
C ASN A 269 -0.74 1.75 11.08
N GLY A 270 0.18 0.87 11.41
CA GLY A 270 0.21 -0.47 10.87
C GLY A 270 0.50 -1.50 11.94
N SER A 271 0.01 -2.71 11.72
CA SER A 271 0.25 -3.83 12.62
C SER A 271 0.47 -5.14 11.87
N GLY A 272 1.41 -5.94 12.37
CA GLY A 272 1.60 -7.31 11.93
C GLY A 272 0.69 -8.24 12.74
N VAL A 273 -0.21 -8.95 12.06
CA VAL A 273 -1.17 -9.87 12.68
C VAL A 273 -0.77 -11.31 12.36
N LEU A 274 -0.61 -12.15 13.38
CA LEU A 274 -0.37 -13.59 13.23
C LEU A 274 -1.70 -14.36 13.28
N LEU A 275 -1.94 -15.20 12.28
CA LEU A 275 -3.16 -15.98 12.11
C LEU A 275 -2.87 -17.46 11.97
N HIS A 276 -3.67 -18.28 12.65
CA HIS A 276 -3.69 -19.73 12.47
C HIS A 276 -5.01 -20.17 11.84
N LYS A 277 -4.93 -21.18 10.97
CA LYS A 277 -6.09 -21.77 10.34
C LYS A 277 -6.75 -22.75 11.30
N THR A 278 -8.05 -22.58 11.47
CA THR A 278 -8.91 -23.45 12.28
C THR A 278 -9.92 -24.15 11.38
N HIS A 279 -10.71 -25.07 11.95
CA HIS A 279 -11.83 -25.68 11.23
C HIS A 279 -12.87 -24.64 10.77
N SER A 280 -12.96 -23.48 11.43
CA SER A 280 -13.88 -22.38 11.11
C SER A 280 -13.29 -21.30 10.21
N GLY A 281 -12.03 -21.45 9.78
CA GLY A 281 -11.29 -20.46 8.99
C GLY A 281 -10.10 -19.87 9.73
N TRP A 282 -9.56 -18.78 9.20
CA TRP A 282 -8.40 -18.08 9.77
C TRP A 282 -8.78 -17.32 11.04
N LYS A 283 -7.97 -17.47 12.09
CA LYS A 283 -8.17 -16.81 13.38
C LYS A 283 -6.88 -16.13 13.81
N GLU A 284 -6.99 -14.87 14.22
CA GLU A 284 -5.90 -14.15 14.86
C GLU A 284 -5.51 -14.81 16.19
N VAL A 285 -4.21 -15.01 16.38
CA VAL A 285 -3.63 -15.62 17.59
C VAL A 285 -2.63 -14.70 18.29
N GLY A 286 -2.21 -13.60 17.66
CA GLY A 286 -1.37 -12.58 18.28
C GLY A 286 -1.00 -11.43 17.35
N GLY A 287 -0.54 -10.33 17.95
CA GLY A 287 0.10 -9.21 17.25
C GLY A 287 1.63 -9.31 17.35
N LEU A 288 2.32 -9.04 16.25
CA LEU A 288 3.78 -9.14 16.13
C LEU A 288 4.47 -7.79 16.35
N TYR A 289 3.95 -6.76 15.70
CA TYR A 289 4.47 -5.41 15.79
C TYR A 289 3.34 -4.40 15.59
N HIS A 290 3.56 -3.19 16.08
CA HIS A 290 2.70 -2.04 15.87
C HIS A 290 3.59 -0.84 15.59
N TRP A 291 3.25 -0.07 14.57
CA TRP A 291 3.90 1.20 14.26
C TRP A 291 2.84 2.30 14.10
N GLU A 292 3.24 3.51 14.47
CA GLU A 292 2.48 4.76 14.27
C GLU A 292 3.38 5.69 13.44
N GLU A 293 2.82 6.31 12.39
CA GLU A 293 3.45 7.33 11.55
C GLU A 293 3.24 8.76 12.08
#